data_AF-A0A1W9P758-F1
#
_entry.id   AF-A0A1W9P758-F1
#
_cell.length_a   1.000
_cell.length_b   1.000
_cell.length_c   1.000
_cell.angle_alpha   90.00
_cell.angle_beta   90.00
_cell.angle_gamma   90.00
#
_symmetry.space_group_name_H-M   'P 1'
#
loop_
_entity.id
_entity.type
_entity.pdbx_description
1 polymer ?
#
loop_
_entity_poly.entity_id
_entity_poly.type
_entity_poly.pdbx_seq_one_letter_code
_entity_poly.pdbx_strand_id
1 'polypeptide(L)'
;MIYDRTLREIMNNAPKAIRYAADNDADIISISQAWKEDAPKIEQAIDYAYSKGVLIVAPAGNNDLSLDIIPRYPIGYDNVVGVAGAAGDKRAFFSNYGDDIDISARALFFFGDEAEVGTSFSASEVAGVAASVWAENTTLTATQIANIFYDTADDIETPGDKYTGYGKVNQTAALEAVLSLPELNSSAVDALINQPIVEE
;
A
#
# COMPACT_ATOMS: atom_id res chain seq x y z
N MET A 1 31.50 6.02 2.35
CA MET A 1 31.85 4.69 2.91
C MET A 1 30.87 4.20 3.99
N ILE A 2 30.18 5.07 4.74
CA ILE A 2 29.13 4.67 5.71
C ILE A 2 27.82 4.24 5.01
N TYR A 3 27.41 4.96 3.96
CA TYR A 3 26.20 4.66 3.17
C TYR A 3 26.18 3.23 2.57
N ASP A 4 27.35 2.75 2.13
CA ASP A 4 27.49 1.41 1.52
C ASP A 4 27.28 0.27 2.55
N ARG A 5 27.70 0.46 3.80
CA ARG A 5 27.50 -0.57 4.84
C ARG A 5 26.03 -0.69 5.24
N THR A 6 25.37 0.44 5.51
CA THR A 6 23.96 0.47 5.91
C THR A 6 23.05 -0.05 4.81
N LEU A 7 23.28 0.36 3.56
CA LEU A 7 22.49 -0.12 2.43
C LEU A 7 22.65 -1.64 2.24
N ARG A 8 23.88 -2.17 2.33
CA ARG A 8 24.11 -3.62 2.26
C ARG A 8 23.41 -4.39 3.37
N GLU A 9 23.36 -3.85 4.59
CA GLU A 9 22.65 -4.48 5.70
C GLU A 9 21.14 -4.52 5.43
N ILE A 10 20.56 -3.42 4.94
CA ILE A 10 19.15 -3.36 4.50
C ILE A 10 18.89 -4.39 3.40
N MET A 11 19.71 -4.41 2.34
CA MET A 11 19.53 -5.35 1.22
C MET A 11 19.63 -6.83 1.65
N ASN A 12 20.35 -7.13 2.73
CA ASN A 12 20.45 -8.49 3.27
C ASN A 12 19.35 -8.86 4.26
N ASN A 13 18.77 -7.88 4.95
CA ASN A 13 17.81 -8.11 6.03
C ASN A 13 16.35 -7.87 5.61
N ALA A 14 16.08 -6.92 4.71
CA ALA A 14 14.73 -6.63 4.23
C ALA A 14 14.01 -7.87 3.66
N PRO A 15 14.62 -8.70 2.79
CA PRO A 15 13.97 -9.93 2.33
C PRO A 15 13.57 -10.88 3.46
N LYS A 16 14.40 -10.96 4.51
CA LYS A 16 14.15 -11.83 5.67
C LYS A 16 13.05 -11.27 6.55
N ALA A 17 13.02 -9.96 6.75
CA ALA A 17 11.99 -9.28 7.53
C ALA A 17 10.61 -9.39 6.86
N ILE A 18 10.54 -9.20 5.54
CA ILE A 18 9.31 -9.35 4.76
C ILE A 18 8.78 -10.79 4.86
N ARG A 19 9.65 -11.79 4.62
CA ARG A 19 9.29 -13.20 4.78
C ARG A 19 8.86 -13.54 6.20
N TYR A 20 9.59 -13.05 7.20
CA TYR A 20 9.24 -13.25 8.60
C TYR A 20 7.85 -12.70 8.92
N ALA A 21 7.52 -11.48 8.49
CA ALA A 21 6.20 -10.90 8.70
C ALA A 21 5.11 -11.76 8.03
N ALA A 22 5.30 -12.15 6.77
CA ALA A 22 4.35 -13.01 6.05
C ALA A 22 4.23 -14.43 6.64
N ASP A 23 5.29 -14.94 7.28
CA ASP A 23 5.29 -16.23 7.98
C ASP A 23 4.71 -16.16 9.40
N ASN A 24 4.50 -14.96 9.92
CA ASN A 24 3.87 -14.70 11.22
C ASN A 24 2.52 -13.98 11.04
N ASP A 25 1.80 -14.33 9.97
CA ASP A 25 0.41 -13.94 9.73
C ASP A 25 0.16 -12.41 9.73
N ALA A 26 1.15 -11.62 9.27
CA ALA A 26 0.92 -10.21 9.04
C ALA A 26 -0.01 -10.01 7.83
N ASP A 27 -1.12 -9.29 8.00
CA ASP A 27 -2.03 -8.97 6.90
C ASP A 27 -1.52 -7.82 6.02
N ILE A 28 -0.74 -6.91 6.61
CA ILE A 28 -0.23 -5.69 5.97
C ILE A 28 1.23 -5.48 6.36
N ILE A 29 2.08 -5.17 5.37
CA ILE A 29 3.48 -4.78 5.55
C ILE A 29 3.67 -3.37 5.01
N SER A 30 4.02 -2.43 5.90
CA SER A 30 4.46 -1.09 5.52
C SER A 30 5.99 -1.04 5.43
N ILE A 31 6.52 -0.66 4.27
CA ILE A 31 7.95 -0.48 4.04
C ILE A 31 8.24 1.00 3.88
N SER A 32 8.54 1.71 4.96
CA SER A 32 8.73 3.18 4.94
C SER A 32 10.08 3.65 4.37
N GLN A 33 10.63 2.96 3.39
CA GLN A 33 11.92 3.26 2.75
C GLN A 33 11.84 3.08 1.23
N ALA A 34 12.57 3.93 0.52
CA ALA A 34 12.74 3.85 -0.92
C ALA A 34 14.23 4.02 -1.25
N TRP A 35 14.77 3.16 -2.11
CA TRP A 35 16.17 3.18 -2.55
C TRP A 35 16.26 3.04 -4.08
N LYS A 36 17.43 3.31 -4.65
CA LYS A 36 17.63 3.33 -6.11
C LYS A 36 17.97 1.94 -6.65
N GLU A 37 18.64 1.13 -5.85
CA GLU A 37 19.23 -0.14 -6.25
C GLU A 37 18.14 -1.22 -6.38
N ASP A 38 18.00 -1.77 -7.57
CA ASP A 38 17.21 -3.00 -7.77
C ASP A 38 17.82 -4.14 -6.94
N ALA A 39 16.94 -4.91 -6.30
CA ALA A 39 17.26 -5.96 -5.36
C ALA A 39 16.28 -7.14 -5.55
N PRO A 40 16.58 -8.09 -6.47
CA PRO A 40 15.68 -9.20 -6.79
C PRO A 40 15.28 -10.08 -5.61
N LYS A 41 16.08 -10.13 -4.54
CA LYS A 41 15.71 -10.85 -3.31
C LYS A 41 14.60 -10.17 -2.52
N ILE A 42 14.51 -8.84 -2.59
CA ILE A 42 13.43 -8.07 -1.97
C ILE A 42 12.15 -8.26 -2.78
N GLU A 43 12.22 -8.14 -4.11
CA GLU A 43 11.12 -8.45 -5.03
C GLU A 43 10.55 -9.86 -4.77
N GLN A 44 11.40 -10.90 -4.78
CA GLN A 44 10.99 -12.28 -4.45
C GLN A 44 10.39 -12.46 -3.04
N ALA A 45 10.71 -11.57 -2.09
CA ALA A 45 10.11 -11.60 -0.76
C ALA A 45 8.74 -10.89 -0.75
N ILE A 46 8.59 -9.81 -1.52
CA ILE A 46 7.32 -9.11 -1.74
C ILE A 46 6.34 -10.03 -2.44
N ASP A 47 6.73 -10.66 -3.56
CA ASP A 47 5.88 -11.62 -4.28
C ASP A 47 5.45 -12.79 -3.37
N TYR A 48 6.37 -13.27 -2.53
CA TYR A 48 6.06 -14.30 -1.55
C TYR A 48 5.01 -13.81 -0.53
N ALA A 49 5.20 -12.63 0.05
CA ALA A 49 4.24 -12.06 0.99
C ALA A 49 2.87 -11.84 0.32
N TYR A 50 2.85 -11.25 -0.87
CA TYR A 50 1.64 -11.05 -1.65
C TYR A 50 0.92 -12.37 -1.97
N SER A 51 1.67 -13.43 -2.33
CA SER A 51 1.10 -14.76 -2.58
C SER A 51 0.43 -15.40 -1.34
N LYS A 52 0.76 -14.91 -0.14
CA LYS A 52 0.10 -15.30 1.13
C LYS A 52 -1.07 -14.39 1.49
N GLY A 53 -1.44 -13.45 0.62
CA GLY A 53 -2.54 -12.50 0.83
C GLY A 53 -2.15 -11.22 1.56
N VAL A 54 -0.86 -10.99 1.80
CA VAL A 54 -0.37 -9.81 2.51
C VAL A 54 -0.39 -8.58 1.61
N LEU A 55 -0.95 -7.47 2.08
CA LEU A 55 -0.87 -6.17 1.41
C LEU A 55 0.49 -5.51 1.68
N ILE A 56 1.22 -5.15 0.63
CA ILE A 56 2.49 -4.42 0.75
C ILE A 56 2.27 -2.96 0.37
N VAL A 57 2.74 -2.03 1.21
CA VAL A 57 2.62 -0.59 0.99
C VAL A 57 3.99 0.06 1.05
N ALA A 58 4.33 0.89 0.08
CA ALA A 58 5.64 1.55 0.00
C ALA A 58 5.55 3.03 -0.45
N PRO A 59 6.46 3.89 0.01
CA PRO A 59 6.46 5.30 -0.30
C PRO A 59 7.14 5.61 -1.65
N ALA A 60 6.70 6.67 -2.30
CA ALA A 60 7.31 7.18 -3.53
C ALA A 60 8.76 7.66 -3.33
N GLY A 61 9.08 8.21 -2.16
CA GLY A 61 10.35 8.86 -1.85
C GLY A 61 10.31 10.39 -1.99
N ASN A 62 11.35 11.06 -1.51
CA ASN A 62 11.32 12.49 -1.16
C ASN A 62 12.27 13.36 -2.00
N ASN A 63 12.36 13.15 -3.31
CA ASN A 63 13.35 13.84 -4.16
C ASN A 63 12.77 14.61 -5.35
N ASP A 64 11.44 14.71 -5.49
CA ASP A 64 10.76 15.30 -6.66
C ASP A 64 11.22 14.71 -8.00
N LEU A 65 11.40 13.39 -8.03
CA LEU A 65 11.87 12.67 -9.22
C LEU A 65 10.72 11.95 -9.92
N SER A 66 10.82 11.85 -11.25
CA SER A 66 10.04 10.90 -12.05
C SER A 66 10.57 9.49 -11.84
N LEU A 67 9.74 8.60 -11.29
CA LEU A 67 10.02 7.18 -11.09
C LEU A 67 10.18 6.45 -12.44
N ASP A 68 9.45 6.89 -13.47
CA ASP A 68 9.56 6.41 -14.86
C ASP A 68 10.98 6.60 -15.45
N ILE A 69 11.74 7.58 -14.92
CA ILE A 69 13.10 7.89 -15.38
C ILE A 69 14.14 7.39 -14.38
N ILE A 70 13.88 7.54 -13.08
CA ILE A 70 14.80 7.14 -12.02
C ILE A 70 14.03 6.26 -11.01
N PRO A 71 13.85 4.96 -11.31
CA PRO A 71 13.07 4.06 -10.49
C PRO A 71 13.52 4.05 -9.03
N ARG A 72 12.56 3.76 -8.15
CA ARG A 72 12.79 3.51 -6.73
C ARG A 72 12.15 2.19 -6.35
N TYR A 73 12.80 1.51 -5.42
CA TYR A 73 12.33 0.24 -4.90
C TYR A 73 12.07 0.37 -3.40
N PRO A 74 11.03 -0.30 -2.86
CA PRO A 74 10.24 -1.34 -3.53
C PRO A 74 9.03 -0.85 -4.34
N ILE A 75 8.74 0.44 -4.40
CA ILE A 75 7.54 0.96 -5.09
C ILE A 75 7.46 0.57 -6.57
N GLY A 76 8.59 0.51 -7.28
CA GLY A 76 8.63 0.08 -8.69
C GLY A 76 8.63 -1.44 -8.90
N TYR A 77 8.26 -2.24 -7.90
CA TYR A 77 7.98 -3.67 -8.08
C TYR A 77 6.47 -3.89 -8.20
N ASP A 78 6.09 -4.96 -8.89
CA ASP A 78 4.72 -5.45 -8.86
C ASP A 78 4.29 -5.80 -7.43
N ASN A 79 2.98 -5.89 -7.20
CA ASN A 79 2.37 -6.31 -5.93
C ASN A 79 2.64 -5.37 -4.74
N VAL A 80 2.98 -4.11 -5.02
CA VAL A 80 3.19 -3.05 -4.02
C VAL A 80 2.20 -1.93 -4.28
N VAL A 81 1.49 -1.48 -3.24
CA VAL A 81 0.72 -0.24 -3.29
C VAL A 81 1.67 0.94 -3.11
N GLY A 82 1.87 1.69 -4.19
CA GLY A 82 2.73 2.85 -4.25
C GLY A 82 2.05 4.13 -3.73
N VAL A 83 2.68 4.78 -2.75
CA VAL A 83 2.08 5.91 -2.04
C VAL A 83 2.86 7.21 -2.25
N ALA A 84 2.24 8.15 -2.97
CA ALA A 84 2.72 9.53 -3.09
C ALA A 84 2.39 10.35 -1.83
N GLY A 85 3.17 11.41 -1.64
CA GLY A 85 2.96 12.36 -0.56
C GLY A 85 2.10 13.54 -0.98
N ALA A 86 1.08 13.86 -0.21
CA ALA A 86 0.20 15.00 -0.39
C ALA A 86 0.39 16.08 0.69
N ALA A 87 0.23 17.34 0.29
CA ALA A 87 0.21 18.52 1.15
C ALA A 87 -1.08 19.30 0.92
N GLY A 88 -2.11 19.00 1.71
CA GLY A 88 -3.47 19.47 1.43
C GLY A 88 -4.09 18.66 0.28
N ASP A 89 -4.60 19.35 -0.73
CA ASP A 89 -5.22 18.75 -1.91
C ASP A 89 -4.30 18.90 -3.14
N LYS A 90 -3.00 18.66 -2.93
CA LYS A 90 -1.98 18.66 -4.00
C LYS A 90 -0.87 17.71 -3.64
N ARG A 91 -0.12 17.25 -4.64
CA ARG A 91 1.15 16.56 -4.40
C ARG A 91 2.10 17.44 -3.59
N ALA A 92 2.71 16.87 -2.56
CA ALA A 92 3.77 17.52 -1.81
C ALA A 92 4.98 17.73 -2.74
N PHE A 93 5.57 18.93 -2.73
CA PHE A 93 6.59 19.32 -3.70
C PHE A 93 7.84 18.41 -3.73
N PHE A 94 8.10 17.66 -2.66
CA PHE A 94 9.23 16.73 -2.57
C PHE A 94 8.87 15.29 -2.97
N SER A 95 7.59 14.92 -3.08
CA SER A 95 7.19 13.54 -3.38
C SER A 95 7.69 13.15 -4.76
N ASN A 96 8.27 11.97 -4.92
CA ASN A 96 8.45 11.42 -6.27
C ASN A 96 7.08 11.15 -6.91
N TYR A 97 7.06 11.02 -8.23
CA TYR A 97 5.86 10.85 -9.06
C TYR A 97 6.18 9.90 -10.23
N GLY A 98 5.19 9.23 -10.79
CA GLY A 98 5.36 8.28 -11.88
C GLY A 98 4.22 7.28 -11.97
N ASP A 99 4.33 6.35 -12.90
CA ASP A 99 3.31 5.33 -13.17
C ASP A 99 3.18 4.32 -12.01
N ASP A 100 4.20 4.22 -11.15
CA ASP A 100 4.18 3.38 -9.93
C ASP A 100 3.39 4.02 -8.76
N ILE A 101 2.71 5.16 -8.97
CA ILE A 101 1.88 5.80 -7.95
C ILE A 101 0.44 5.29 -8.08
N ASP A 102 -0.02 4.54 -7.08
CA ASP A 102 -1.42 4.12 -7.01
C ASP A 102 -2.28 5.12 -6.24
N ILE A 103 -1.78 5.63 -5.11
CA ILE A 103 -2.57 6.48 -4.21
C ILE A 103 -1.67 7.51 -3.52
N SER A 104 -2.27 8.48 -2.85
CA SER A 104 -1.57 9.45 -2.03
C SER A 104 -2.11 9.52 -0.61
N ALA A 105 -1.28 10.02 0.30
CA ALA A 105 -1.68 10.30 1.68
C ALA A 105 -0.87 11.48 2.23
N ARG A 106 -1.18 11.93 3.46
CA ARG A 106 -0.52 13.10 4.03
C ARG A 106 0.98 12.85 4.16
N ALA A 107 1.78 13.85 3.79
CA ALA A 107 3.24 13.78 3.90
C ALA A 107 3.84 14.86 4.79
N LEU A 108 2.99 15.63 5.48
CA LEU A 108 3.38 16.72 6.37
C LEU A 108 2.64 16.58 7.70
N PHE A 109 3.40 16.43 8.79
CA PHE A 109 2.89 16.28 10.14
C PHE A 109 3.51 17.34 11.05
N PHE A 110 2.69 17.91 11.95
CA PHE A 110 3.13 18.89 12.93
C PHE A 110 3.16 18.27 14.31
N PHE A 111 4.32 18.33 14.97
CA PHE A 111 4.54 17.88 16.34
C PHE A 111 4.86 19.11 17.20
N GLY A 112 3.80 19.79 17.66
CA GLY A 112 3.94 21.11 18.26
C GLY A 112 4.32 22.15 17.20
N ASP A 113 5.43 22.84 17.41
CA ASP A 113 5.97 23.85 16.48
C ASP A 113 6.88 23.26 15.39
N GLU A 114 7.19 21.96 15.48
CA GLU A 114 8.05 21.27 14.52
C GLU A 114 7.23 20.60 13.42
N ALA A 115 7.71 20.69 12.18
CA ALA A 115 7.13 20.03 11.03
C ALA A 115 8.05 18.90 10.55
N GLU A 116 7.51 17.68 10.47
CA GLU A 116 8.15 16.55 9.82
C GLU A 116 7.50 16.25 8.48
N VAL A 117 8.33 15.93 7.49
CA VAL A 117 7.88 15.65 6.13
C VAL A 117 8.44 14.34 5.62
N GLY A 118 7.63 13.62 4.84
CA GLY A 118 8.09 12.45 4.10
C GLY A 118 6.97 11.53 3.65
N THR A 119 7.12 10.96 2.47
CA THR A 119 6.24 9.92 1.93
C THR A 119 6.23 8.66 2.79
N SER A 120 7.27 8.45 3.63
CA SER A 120 7.30 7.41 4.66
C SER A 120 6.11 7.49 5.63
N PHE A 121 5.64 8.70 5.96
CA PHE A 121 4.43 8.87 6.76
C PHE A 121 3.17 8.56 5.95
N SER A 122 3.14 8.93 4.66
CA SER A 122 2.04 8.64 3.75
C SER A 122 1.81 7.14 3.62
N ALA A 123 2.88 6.35 3.41
CA ALA A 123 2.80 4.89 3.37
C ALA A 123 2.27 4.29 4.68
N SER A 124 2.71 4.82 5.83
CA SER A 124 2.20 4.40 7.14
C SER A 124 0.73 4.76 7.36
N GLU A 125 0.28 5.92 6.87
CA GLU A 125 -1.14 6.31 6.92
C GLU A 125 -2.00 5.35 6.10
N VAL A 126 -1.62 5.06 4.84
CA VAL A 126 -2.32 4.08 4.00
C VAL A 126 -2.36 2.69 4.64
N ALA A 127 -1.25 2.23 5.23
CA ALA A 127 -1.21 0.96 5.95
C ALA A 127 -2.13 0.95 7.19
N GLY A 128 -2.24 2.06 7.92
CA GLY A 128 -3.15 2.18 9.06
C GLY A 128 -4.62 2.19 8.64
N VAL A 129 -4.95 2.84 7.52
CA VAL A 129 -6.29 2.76 6.94
C VAL A 129 -6.59 1.33 6.46
N ALA A 130 -5.61 0.63 5.87
CA ALA A 130 -5.76 -0.76 5.44
C ALA A 130 -6.07 -1.68 6.61
N ALA A 131 -5.38 -1.48 7.73
CA ALA A 131 -5.64 -2.25 8.95
C ALA A 131 -7.05 -1.99 9.49
N SER A 132 -7.54 -0.76 9.38
CA SER A 132 -8.91 -0.41 9.81
C SER A 132 -9.95 -1.09 8.91
N VAL A 133 -9.78 -1.05 7.59
CA VAL A 133 -10.65 -1.73 6.62
C VAL A 133 -10.64 -3.25 6.82
N TRP A 134 -9.46 -3.84 7.00
CA TRP A 134 -9.31 -5.27 7.24
C TRP A 134 -9.96 -5.69 8.56
N ALA A 135 -9.90 -4.86 9.61
CA ALA A 135 -10.55 -5.14 10.89
C ALA A 135 -12.09 -5.17 10.79
N GLU A 136 -12.69 -4.36 9.91
CA GLU A 136 -14.13 -4.41 9.65
C GLU A 136 -14.55 -5.65 8.84
N ASN A 137 -13.71 -6.12 7.93
CA ASN A 137 -13.95 -7.35 7.18
C ASN A 137 -12.65 -8.13 6.91
N THR A 138 -12.35 -9.08 7.80
CA THR A 138 -11.13 -9.90 7.76
C THR A 138 -11.11 -10.93 6.63
N THR A 139 -12.17 -11.01 5.82
CA THR A 139 -12.23 -11.88 4.63
C THR A 139 -11.73 -11.20 3.35
N LEU A 140 -11.46 -9.89 3.40
CA LEU A 140 -10.95 -9.14 2.27
C LEU A 140 -9.52 -9.54 1.94
N THR A 141 -9.26 -9.74 0.65
CA THR A 141 -7.90 -9.91 0.12
C THR A 141 -7.19 -8.56 0.02
N ALA A 142 -5.85 -8.58 0.00
CA ALA A 142 -5.04 -7.39 -0.26
C ALA A 142 -5.51 -6.58 -1.48
N THR A 143 -5.79 -7.26 -2.61
CA THR A 143 -6.29 -6.61 -3.83
C THR A 143 -7.66 -5.95 -3.63
N GLN A 144 -8.57 -6.56 -2.87
CA GLN A 144 -9.87 -5.94 -2.57
C GLN A 144 -9.71 -4.69 -1.72
N ILE A 145 -8.80 -4.71 -0.73
CA ILE A 145 -8.50 -3.52 0.09
C ILE A 145 -7.93 -2.40 -0.76
N ALA A 146 -6.96 -2.70 -1.63
CA ALA A 146 -6.39 -1.72 -2.56
C ALA A 146 -7.47 -1.12 -3.47
N ASN A 147 -8.34 -1.95 -4.05
CA ASN A 147 -9.44 -1.48 -4.91
C ASN A 147 -10.43 -0.59 -4.14
N ILE A 148 -10.78 -0.93 -2.90
CA ILE A 148 -11.61 -0.06 -2.05
C ILE A 148 -10.98 1.33 -1.94
N PHE A 149 -9.66 1.40 -1.76
CA PHE A 149 -8.98 2.71 -1.68
C PHE A 149 -9.02 3.47 -3.00
N TYR A 150 -8.82 2.79 -4.12
CA TYR A 150 -8.87 3.42 -5.44
C TYR A 150 -10.26 3.94 -5.77
N ASP A 151 -11.32 3.23 -5.36
CA ASP A 151 -12.71 3.60 -5.60
C ASP A 151 -13.22 4.72 -4.67
N THR A 152 -12.58 4.89 -3.50
CA THR A 152 -13.05 5.79 -2.43
C THR A 152 -12.14 6.99 -2.16
N ALA A 153 -10.98 7.06 -2.82
CA ALA A 153 -10.04 8.14 -2.64
C ALA A 153 -10.64 9.51 -2.99
N ASP A 154 -10.23 10.54 -2.23
CA ASP A 154 -10.52 11.92 -2.59
C ASP A 154 -9.64 12.30 -3.79
N ASP A 155 -10.21 12.48 -4.97
CA ASP A 155 -9.47 13.02 -6.11
C ASP A 155 -9.05 14.47 -5.80
N ILE A 156 -7.76 14.67 -5.58
CA ILE A 156 -7.17 15.96 -5.19
C ILE A 156 -6.41 16.63 -6.35
N GLU A 157 -6.20 15.94 -7.48
CA GLU A 157 -5.61 16.54 -8.68
C GLU A 157 -6.35 16.07 -9.95
N THR A 158 -5.80 15.13 -10.71
CA THR A 158 -6.46 14.51 -11.86
C THR A 158 -6.62 13.01 -11.57
N PRO A 159 -7.80 12.41 -11.79
CA PRO A 159 -8.01 11.00 -11.50
C PRO A 159 -7.02 10.11 -12.24
N GLY A 160 -6.35 9.21 -11.50
CA GLY A 160 -5.40 8.25 -12.05
C GLY A 160 -4.13 8.90 -12.62
N ASP A 161 -3.79 10.10 -12.16
CA ASP A 161 -2.56 10.76 -12.58
C ASP A 161 -1.32 10.18 -11.89
N LYS A 162 -0.16 10.45 -12.48
CA LYS A 162 1.13 9.99 -11.96
C LYS A 162 1.63 10.73 -10.71
N TYR A 163 0.89 11.72 -10.20
CA TYR A 163 1.31 12.58 -9.09
C TYR A 163 0.64 12.19 -7.78
N THR A 164 -0.64 11.85 -7.83
CA THR A 164 -1.48 11.51 -6.68
C THR A 164 -2.25 10.20 -6.86
N GLY A 165 -2.12 9.54 -8.02
CA GLY A 165 -2.74 8.25 -8.30
C GLY A 165 -4.26 8.37 -8.43
N TYR A 166 -4.99 7.46 -7.80
CA TYR A 166 -6.44 7.54 -7.65
C TYR A 166 -6.91 8.67 -6.72
N GLY A 167 -5.99 9.30 -5.98
CA GLY A 167 -6.29 10.42 -5.09
C GLY A 167 -5.74 10.21 -3.69
N LYS A 168 -6.22 11.00 -2.74
CA LYS A 168 -5.82 10.93 -1.33
C LYS A 168 -6.66 9.89 -0.59
N VAL A 169 -6.02 9.00 0.15
CA VAL A 169 -6.72 7.97 0.95
C VAL A 169 -7.78 8.60 1.85
N ASN A 170 -9.02 8.12 1.73
CA ASN A 170 -10.15 8.57 2.52
C ASN A 170 -10.64 7.45 3.43
N GLN A 171 -10.24 7.48 4.70
CA GLN A 171 -10.58 6.44 5.67
C GLN A 171 -12.09 6.29 5.87
N THR A 172 -12.83 7.40 5.93
CA THR A 172 -14.28 7.36 6.15
C THR A 172 -14.98 6.69 4.99
N ALA A 173 -14.70 7.13 3.76
CA ALA A 173 -15.32 6.56 2.55
C ALA A 173 -14.93 5.08 2.37
N ALA A 174 -13.68 4.72 2.65
CA ALA A 174 -13.23 3.32 2.61
C ALA A 174 -13.99 2.43 3.61
N LEU A 175 -14.18 2.89 4.85
CA LEU A 175 -14.94 2.14 5.86
C LEU A 175 -16.42 2.04 5.50
N GLU A 176 -17.03 3.11 5.00
CA GLU A 176 -18.42 3.10 4.52
C GLU A 176 -18.60 2.10 3.36
N ALA A 177 -17.65 2.05 2.41
CA ALA A 177 -17.68 1.10 1.31
C ALA A 177 -17.64 -0.35 1.82
N VAL A 178 -16.76 -0.66 2.78
CA VAL A 178 -16.66 -2.01 3.39
C VAL A 178 -17.96 -2.40 4.09
N LEU A 179 -18.54 -1.50 4.88
CA LEU A 179 -19.80 -1.74 5.60
C LEU A 179 -21.01 -1.90 4.68
N SER A 180 -20.90 -1.40 3.44
CA SER A 180 -21.95 -1.54 2.41
C SER A 180 -21.83 -2.83 1.60
N LEU A 181 -20.73 -3.59 1.74
CA LEU A 181 -20.57 -4.87 1.06
C LEU A 181 -21.67 -5.83 1.51
N PRO A 182 -22.26 -6.61 0.60
CA PRO A 182 -23.17 -7.66 1.01
C PRO A 182 -22.40 -8.59 1.95
N GLU A 183 -22.88 -8.80 3.18
CA GLU A 183 -22.37 -9.91 3.97
C GLU A 183 -22.47 -11.17 3.11
N LEU A 184 -21.41 -11.98 3.06
CA LEU A 184 -21.53 -13.38 2.66
C LEU A 184 -22.44 -14.05 3.68
N ASN A 185 -23.74 -13.87 3.49
CA ASN A 185 -24.75 -14.35 4.38
C ASN A 185 -24.67 -15.87 4.35
N SER A 186 -24.55 -16.47 5.54
CA SER A 186 -24.46 -17.92 5.71
C SER A 186 -25.57 -18.67 4.97
N SER A 187 -26.72 -18.02 4.77
CA SER A 187 -27.84 -18.52 3.96
C SER A 187 -27.51 -18.70 2.46
N ALA A 188 -26.64 -17.90 1.86
CA ALA A 188 -26.20 -18.10 0.47
C ALA A 188 -25.25 -19.29 0.35
N VAL A 189 -24.37 -19.49 1.34
CA VAL A 189 -23.46 -20.64 1.44
C VAL A 189 -24.24 -21.93 1.76
N ASP A 190 -25.20 -21.87 2.69
CA ASP A 190 -26.10 -22.97 3.03
C ASP A 190 -27.00 -23.35 1.84
N ALA A 191 -27.41 -22.38 1.02
CA ALA A 191 -28.19 -22.63 -0.19
C ALA A 191 -27.36 -23.26 -1.31
N LEU A 192 -26.04 -23.04 -1.35
CA LEU A 192 -25.12 -23.68 -2.29
C LEU A 192 -24.74 -25.10 -1.85
N ILE A 193 -24.60 -25.35 -0.54
CA ILE A 193 -24.25 -26.67 0.02
C ILE A 193 -25.45 -27.63 0.03
N ASN A 194 -26.69 -27.12 0.19
CA ASN A 194 -27.90 -27.95 0.25
C ASN A 194 -28.61 -28.11 -1.10
N GLN A 195 -27.99 -27.76 -2.23
CA GLN A 195 -28.57 -28.12 -3.52
C GLN A 195 -28.44 -29.63 -3.73
N PRO A 196 -29.53 -30.35 -4.06
CA PRO A 196 -29.44 -31.76 -4.38
C PRO A 196 -28.53 -31.91 -5.61
N ILE A 197 -27.48 -32.71 -5.47
CA ILE A 197 -26.62 -33.10 -6.59
C ILE A 197 -27.53 -33.79 -7.59
N VAL A 198 -27.75 -33.14 -8.74
CA VAL A 198 -28.46 -33.76 -9.85
C VAL A 198 -27.48 -34.76 -10.44
N GLU A 199 -27.60 -36.02 -10.04
CA GLU A 199 -26.91 -37.12 -10.72
C GLU A 199 -27.54 -37.30 -12.11
N GLU A 200 -26.74 -37.14 -13.17
CA GLU A 200 -27.05 -37.60 -14.53
C GLU A 200 -26.81 -39.09 -14.68
#